data_AF-A0A1G7EFS6-F1
#
_entry.id   AF-A0A1G7EFS6-F1
#
_cell.length_a   1.000
_cell.length_b   1.000
_cell.length_c   1.000
_cell.angle_alpha   90.00
_cell.angle_beta   90.00
_cell.angle_gamma   90.00
#
_symmetry.space_group_name_H-M   'P 1'
#
loop_
_entity.id
_entity.type
_entity.pdbx_description
1 polymer ?
#
loop_
_entity_poly.entity_id
_entity_poly.type
_entity_poly.pdbx_seq_one_letter_code
_entity_poly.pdbx_strand_id
1 'polypeptide(L)' 'MTDERIALRELLEKGSDATFLREMIGFAAHRLMELDAEGACGAEHGARSPGRVNQRNGYRERDWQTRAGTVELR' A
#
# COMPACT_ATOMS: atom_id res chain seq x y z
N MET A 1 12.05 5.55 5.43
CA MET A 1 13.26 5.40 4.61
C MET A 1 14.10 4.17 4.96
N THR A 2 14.57 3.99 6.19
CA THR A 2 15.40 2.81 6.55
C THR A 2 14.58 1.53 6.65
N ASP A 3 13.41 1.59 7.28
CA ASP A 3 12.50 0.43 7.42
C ASP A 3 11.98 -0.06 6.06
N GLU A 4 11.72 0.88 5.14
CA GLU A 4 11.26 0.57 3.78
C GLU A 4 12.32 -0.16 2.96
N ARG A 5 13.61 0.17 3.18
CA ARG A 5 14.73 -0.50 2.52
C ARG A 5 15.00 -1.90 3.08
N ILE A 6 14.74 -2.10 4.37
CA ILE A 6 14.84 -3.41 5.01
C ILE A 6 13.71 -4.32 4.50
N ALA A 7 12.47 -3.83 4.49
CA ALA A 7 11.32 -4.56 3.98
C ALA A 7 11.49 -4.99 2.51
N LEU A 8 12.02 -4.10 1.66
CA LEU A 8 12.31 -4.43 0.24
C LEU A 8 13.36 -5.53 0.09
N ARG A 9 14.37 -5.54 0.96
CA ARG A 9 15.47 -6.50 0.90
C ARG A 9 15.06 -7.88 1.39
N GLU A 10 14.24 -7.96 2.43
CA GLU A 10 13.66 -9.23 2.90
C GLU A 10 12.73 -9.86 1.85
N LEU A 11 12.02 -9.03 1.09
CA LEU A 11 11.18 -9.47 -0.03
C LEU A 11 12.00 -10.15 -1.12
N LEU A 12 13.13 -9.54 -1.50
CA LEU A 12 14.04 -10.05 -2.54
C LEU A 12 14.67 -11.41 -2.17
N GLU A 13 14.77 -11.74 -0.88
CA GLU A 13 15.43 -12.96 -0.39
C GLU A 13 14.50 -14.19 -0.34
N LYS A 14 13.18 -14.04 -0.50
CA LYS A 14 12.21 -15.14 -0.36
C LYS A 14 11.55 -15.57 -1.69
N GLY A 15 12.02 -16.69 -2.23
CA GLY A 15 11.23 -17.76 -2.88
C GLY A 15 10.33 -17.45 -4.09
N SER A 16 10.76 -17.89 -5.28
CA SER A 16 10.04 -17.91 -6.59
C SER A 16 9.51 -16.57 -7.11
N ASP A 17 9.86 -16.22 -8.35
CA ASP A 17 9.53 -14.94 -9.01
C ASP A 17 8.06 -14.49 -8.82
N ALA A 18 7.10 -15.42 -8.85
CA ALA A 18 5.68 -15.09 -8.73
C ALA A 18 5.27 -14.59 -7.33
N THR A 19 5.85 -15.12 -6.25
CA THR A 19 5.54 -14.66 -4.88
C THR A 19 6.14 -13.29 -4.62
N PHE A 20 7.39 -13.07 -5.01
CA PHE A 20 8.03 -11.77 -4.92
C PHE A 20 7.26 -10.70 -5.72
N LEU A 21 6.85 -11.01 -6.96
CA LEU A 21 6.04 -10.10 -7.78
C LEU A 21 4.70 -9.78 -7.12
N ARG A 22 4.00 -10.78 -6.58
CA ARG A 22 2.73 -10.58 -5.86
C ARG A 22 2.90 -9.64 -4.67
N GLU A 23 3.91 -9.86 -3.84
CA GLU A 23 4.17 -9.03 -2.67
C GLU A 23 4.57 -7.59 -3.04
N MET A 24 5.39 -7.43 -4.09
CA MET A 24 5.78 -6.10 -4.59
C MET A 24 4.57 -5.33 -5.17
N ILE A 25 3.67 -6.02 -5.87
CA ILE A 25 2.41 -5.42 -6.34
C ILE A 25 1.56 -4.97 -5.15
N GLY A 26 1.40 -5.80 -4.12
CA GLY A 26 0.66 -5.44 -2.91
C GLY A 26 1.26 -4.22 -2.20
N PHE A 27 2.58 -4.17 -2.07
CA PHE A 27 3.28 -3.03 -1.47
C PHE A 27 3.05 -1.74 -2.25
N ALA A 28 3.23 -1.76 -3.58
CA ALA A 28 3.03 -0.59 -4.43
C ALA A 28 1.56 -0.14 -4.43
N ALA A 29 0.62 -1.08 -4.49
CA ALA A 29 -0.81 -0.79 -4.48
C ALA A 29 -1.24 -0.06 -3.19
N HIS A 30 -0.79 -0.54 -2.03
CA HIS A 30 -1.12 0.10 -0.75
C HIS A 30 -0.62 1.56 -0.68
N ARG A 31 0.57 1.84 -1.24
CA ARG A 31 1.09 3.23 -1.30
C ARG A 31 0.31 4.14 -2.24
N LEU A 32 -0.15 3.62 -3.37
CA LEU A 32 -1.02 4.37 -4.26
C LEU A 32 -2.37 4.65 -3.62
N MET A 33 -2.96 3.67 -2.93
CA MET A 33 -4.20 3.84 -2.17
C MET A 33 -4.05 4.89 -1.06
N GLU A 34 -2.92 4.89 -0.36
CA GLU A 34 -2.60 5.90 0.65
C GLU A 34 -2.58 7.31 0.04
N LEU A 35 -1.84 7.51 -1.06
CA LEU A 35 -1.74 8.78 -1.78
C LEU A 35 -3.11 9.28 -2.25
N ASP A 36 -3.91 8.41 -2.86
CA ASP A 36 -5.25 8.75 -3.30
C ASP A 36 -6.15 9.18 -2.14
N ALA A 37 -6.06 8.50 -1.00
CA ALA A 37 -6.84 8.84 0.18
C ALA A 37 -6.40 10.17 0.82
N GLU A 38 -5.10 10.51 0.78
CA GLU A 38 -4.61 11.82 1.21
C GLU A 38 -5.13 12.94 0.31
N GLY A 39 -5.08 12.74 -1.02
CA GLY A 39 -5.65 13.64 -2.00
C GLY A 39 -7.15 13.87 -1.79
N ALA A 40 -7.91 12.79 -1.54
CA ALA A 40 -9.34 12.86 -1.25
C ALA A 40 -9.67 13.57 0.08
N CYS A 41 -8.80 13.46 1.08
CA CYS A 41 -8.98 14.17 2.35
C CYS A 41 -8.51 15.64 2.31
N GLY A 42 -7.68 16.00 1.32
CA GLY A 42 -7.01 17.31 1.25
C GLY A 42 -5.91 17.48 2.30
N ALA A 43 -5.46 16.39 2.90
CA ALA A 43 -4.46 16.39 3.97
C ALA A 43 -3.90 14.99 4.22
N GLU A 44 -2.61 14.93 4.58
CA GLU A 44 -1.92 13.70 5.00
C GLU A 44 -2.59 13.03 6.21
N HIS A 45 -2.30 11.75 6.45
CA HIS A 45 -2.86 11.04 7.59
C HIS A 45 -2.41 11.66 8.93
N GLY A 46 -3.38 12.00 9.80
CA GLY A 46 -3.12 12.59 11.12
C GLY A 46 -2.68 14.06 11.14
N ALA A 47 -2.39 14.67 9.98
CA ALA A 47 -1.97 16.06 9.90
C ALA A 47 -3.12 17.03 10.23
N ARG A 48 -2.83 18.11 10.98
CA ARG A 48 -3.77 19.22 11.13
C ARG A 48 -3.61 20.14 9.93
N SER A 49 -4.64 20.23 9.09
CA SER A 49 -4.67 21.09 7.91
C SER A 49 -6.01 21.82 7.84
N PRO A 50 -6.01 23.16 7.61
CA PRO A 50 -7.24 23.90 7.37
C PRO A 50 -7.93 23.52 6.05
N GLY A 51 -7.21 22.88 5.12
CA GLY A 51 -7.75 22.36 3.86
C GLY A 51 -8.35 20.95 3.97
N ARG A 52 -8.38 20.34 5.17
CA ARG A 52 -8.95 19.01 5.36
C ARG A 52 -10.46 19.05 5.19
N VAL A 53 -10.97 18.24 4.26
CA VAL A 53 -12.41 18.14 3.96
C VAL A 53 -13.04 16.81 4.41
N ASN A 54 -12.22 15.79 4.69
CA ASN A 54 -12.69 14.48 5.12
C ASN A 54 -11.67 13.78 6.04
N GLN A 55 -12.08 12.65 6.62
CA GLN A 55 -11.28 11.77 7.48
C GLN A 55 -11.28 10.33 6.94
N ARG A 56 -10.16 9.64 7.16
CA ARG A 56 -10.01 8.23 6.77
C ARG A 56 -10.78 7.32 7.74
N ASN A 57 -11.37 6.26 7.20
CA ASN A 57 -12.12 5.24 7.95
C ASN A 57 -11.53 3.84 7.75
N GLY A 58 -10.20 3.75 7.74
CA GLY A 58 -9.47 2.53 7.44
C GLY A 58 -9.72 1.97 6.03
N TYR A 59 -9.25 0.75 5.82
CA TYR A 59 -9.43 0.00 4.58
C TYR A 59 -10.31 -1.22 4.84
N ARG A 60 -10.85 -1.78 3.77
CA ARG A 60 -11.57 -3.05 3.80
C ARG A 60 -10.76 -4.09 3.04
N GLU A 61 -10.72 -5.29 3.58
CA GLU A 61 -10.05 -6.42 2.93
C GLU A 61 -10.70 -6.69 1.57
N ARG A 62 -9.86 -6.87 0.56
CA ARG A 62 -10.29 -7.21 -0.79
C ARG A 62 -9.21 -7.99 -1.53
N ASP A 63 -9.60 -9.15 -2.04
CA ASP A 63 -8.75 -9.93 -2.94
C ASP A 63 -8.70 -9.31 -4.33
N TRP A 64 -7.49 -9.06 -4.81
CA TRP A 64 -7.23 -8.59 -6.16
C TRP A 64 -6.55 -9.68 -6.97
N GLN A 65 -7.29 -10.27 -7.90
CA GLN A 65 -6.79 -11.30 -8.80
C GLN A 65 -5.89 -10.68 -9.88
N THR A 66 -4.62 -11.10 -9.93
CA THR A 66 -3.64 -10.63 -10.92
C THR A 66 -2.95 -11.80 -11.61
N ARG A 67 -2.14 -11.52 -12.65
CA ARG A 67 -1.31 -12.56 -13.31
C ARG A 67 -0.21 -13.12 -12.40
N ALA A 68 0.19 -12.41 -11.36
CA ALA A 68 1.14 -12.87 -10.35
C ALA A 68 0.46 -13.65 -9.20
N GLY A 69 -0.86 -13.89 -9.31
CA GLY A 69 -1.69 -14.51 -8.28
C GLY A 69 -2.62 -13.52 -7.57
N THR A 70 -3.31 -14.00 -6.53
CA THR A 70 -4.19 -13.19 -5.68
C THR A 70 -3.38 -12.28 -4.79
N VAL A 71 -3.56 -10.96 -4.87
CA VAL A 71 -2.99 -9.99 -3.93
C VAL A 71 -4.07 -9.61 -2.92
N GLU A 72 -3.83 -9.86 -1.64
CA GLU A 72 -4.72 -9.44 -0.56
C GLU A 72 -4.50 -7.95 -0.27
N LEU A 73 -5.49 -7.11 -0.61
CA LEU A 73 -5.43 -5.67 -0.35
C LEU A 73 -6.14 -5.33 0.96
N ARG A 74 -5.56 -4.37 1.67
CA ARG A 74 -6.07 -3.73 2.89
C ARG A 74 -5.41 -2.37 3.04
#